data_AF-A0A6I2ZKZ3-F1
#
_entry.id   AF-A0A6I2ZKZ3-F1
#
_cell.length_a   1.000
_cell.length_b   1.000
_cell.length_c   1.000
_cell.angle_alpha   90.00
_cell.angle_beta   90.00
_cell.angle_gamma   90.00
#
_symmetry.space_group_name_H-M   'P 1'
#
loop_
_entity.id
_entity.type
_entity.pdbx_description
1 polymer ?
#
loop_
_entity_poly.entity_id
_entity_poly.type
_entity_poly.pdbx_seq_one_letter_code
_entity_poly.pdbx_strand_id
1 'polypeptide(L)'
;MSSVRTPSLAWRLFVVVGVGTSVALTVSDPAWEKWKSVAGEKLPRQAVRSVLVGTAAIHSAEAASSYVSARRGNLEQPGRWALATFLWGFPVMRKLRKAAA
;
A
#
# COMPACT_ATOMS: atom_id res chain seq x y z
N MET A 1 -16.38 3.61 0.90
CA MET A 1 -15.41 4.59 1.47
C MET A 1 -15.78 5.97 0.95
N SER A 2 -15.65 7.06 1.73
CA SER A 2 -15.95 8.41 1.21
C SER A 2 -14.94 8.81 0.11
N SER A 3 -15.40 9.54 -0.91
CA SER A 3 -14.56 10.04 -2.01
C SER A 3 -13.34 10.84 -1.53
N VAL A 4 -13.47 11.47 -0.36
CA VAL A 4 -12.42 12.23 0.32
C VAL A 4 -11.20 11.38 0.66
N ARG A 5 -11.36 10.07 0.91
CA ARG A 5 -10.26 9.17 1.34
C ARG A 5 -9.78 8.25 0.22
N THR A 6 -10.44 8.27 -0.94
CA THR A 6 -10.16 7.36 -2.04
C THR A 6 -9.22 8.03 -3.06
N PRO A 7 -8.09 7.40 -3.43
CA PRO A 7 -7.25 7.83 -4.54
C PRO A 7 -7.93 7.65 -5.90
N SER A 8 -7.27 8.11 -6.97
CA SER A 8 -7.73 7.88 -8.34
C SER A 8 -7.86 6.38 -8.65
N LEU A 9 -8.68 6.02 -9.64
CA LEU A 9 -8.81 4.63 -10.07
C LEU A 9 -7.48 4.06 -10.57
N ALA A 10 -6.73 4.84 -11.36
CA ALA A 10 -5.41 4.44 -11.86
C ALA A 10 -4.44 4.06 -10.73
N TRP A 11 -4.41 4.86 -9.65
CA TRP A 11 -3.58 4.55 -8.48
C TRP A 11 -4.00 3.26 -7.78
N ARG A 12 -5.31 3.06 -7.60
CA ARG A 12 -5.83 1.86 -6.97
C ARG A 12 -5.50 0.60 -7.78
N LEU A 13 -5.64 0.67 -9.10
CA LEU A 13 -5.28 -0.43 -10.00
C LEU A 13 -3.78 -0.72 -9.94
N PHE A 14 -2.94 0.31 -9.97
CA PHE A 14 -1.49 0.16 -9.83
C PHE A 14 -1.12 -0.58 -8.53
N VAL A 15 -1.69 -0.18 -7.39
CA VAL A 15 -1.41 -0.83 -6.09
C VAL A 15 -1.94 -2.26 -6.07
N VAL A 16 -3.20 -2.49 -6.45
CA VAL A 16 -3.80 -3.83 -6.39
C VAL A 16 -3.06 -4.82 -7.29
N VAL A 17 -2.73 -4.42 -8.52
CA VAL A 17 -1.99 -5.27 -9.46
C VAL A 17 -0.56 -5.46 -8.98
N GLY A 18 0.16 -4.38 -8.68
CA GLY A 18 1.57 -4.46 -8.28
C GLY A 18 1.80 -5.25 -6.99
N VAL A 19 1.01 -4.98 -5.95
CA VAL A 19 1.09 -5.71 -4.67
C VAL A 19 0.58 -7.14 -4.85
N GLY A 20 -0.53 -7.34 -5.56
CA GLY A 20 -1.07 -8.68 -5.83
C GLY A 20 -0.07 -9.57 -6.57
N THR A 21 0.57 -9.05 -7.61
CA THR A 21 1.66 -9.75 -8.31
C THR A 21 2.83 -10.02 -7.36
N SER A 22 3.28 -9.03 -6.58
CA SER A 22 4.39 -9.22 -5.64
C SER A 22 4.11 -10.30 -4.58
N VAL A 23 2.87 -10.36 -4.07
CA VAL A 23 2.41 -11.41 -3.17
C VAL A 23 2.46 -12.77 -3.89
N ALA A 24 1.88 -12.88 -5.08
CA ALA A 24 1.88 -14.12 -5.85
C ALA A 24 3.31 -14.63 -6.11
N LEU A 25 4.23 -13.74 -6.53
CA LEU A 25 5.64 -14.07 -6.73
C LEU A 25 6.35 -14.48 -5.44
N THR A 26 5.89 -14.00 -4.29
CA THR A 26 6.45 -14.37 -2.98
C THR A 26 5.96 -15.75 -2.53
N VAL A 27 4.66 -16.06 -2.69
CA VAL A 27 4.04 -17.23 -2.04
C VAL A 27 3.74 -18.40 -2.97
N SER A 28 3.84 -18.23 -4.29
CA SER A 28 3.49 -19.26 -5.28
C SER A 28 4.69 -19.63 -6.15
N ASP A 29 5.14 -20.88 -6.05
CA ASP A 29 6.22 -21.41 -6.89
C ASP A 29 5.85 -21.40 -8.38
N PRO A 30 4.64 -21.83 -8.80
CA PRO A 30 4.22 -21.71 -10.20
C PRO A 30 4.27 -20.26 -10.73
N ALA A 31 3.87 -19.29 -9.92
CA ALA A 31 3.93 -17.88 -10.31
C ALA A 31 5.38 -17.39 -10.43
N TRP A 32 6.25 -17.82 -9.52
CA TRP A 32 7.68 -17.51 -9.56
C TRP A 32 8.38 -18.11 -10.78
N GLU A 33 8.14 -19.38 -11.09
CA GLU A 33 8.72 -20.04 -12.28
C GLU A 33 8.24 -19.37 -13.57
N LYS A 34 6.95 -19.01 -13.67
CA LYS A 34 6.41 -18.28 -14.81
C LYS A 34 7.01 -16.88 -14.95
N TRP A 35 7.32 -16.21 -13.83
CA TRP A 35 7.99 -14.91 -13.87
C TRP A 35 9.44 -15.05 -14.33
N LYS A 36 10.18 -16.01 -13.78
CA LYS A 36 11.57 -16.30 -14.18
C LYS A 36 11.68 -16.62 -15.66
N SER A 37 10.73 -17.36 -16.23
CA SER A 37 10.77 -17.70 -17.66
C SER A 37 10.64 -16.50 -18.60
N VAL A 38 10.07 -15.39 -18.13
CA VAL A 38 9.90 -14.14 -18.90
C VAL A 38 10.96 -13.10 -18.55
N ALA A 39 11.25 -12.91 -17.25
CA ALA A 39 12.13 -11.86 -16.75
C ALA A 39 13.60 -12.28 -16.62
N GLY A 40 13.88 -13.58 -16.70
CA GLY A 40 15.18 -14.18 -16.40
C GLY A 40 15.52 -14.17 -14.91
N GLU A 41 16.76 -14.51 -14.58
CA GLU A 41 17.24 -14.67 -13.19
C GLU A 41 17.85 -13.40 -12.59
N LYS A 42 17.49 -12.23 -13.11
CA LYS A 42 18.10 -10.95 -12.73
C LYS A 42 17.81 -10.53 -11.28
N LEU A 43 16.73 -11.02 -10.69
CA LEU A 43 16.30 -10.67 -9.35
C LEU A 43 16.00 -11.93 -8.53
N PRO A 44 16.62 -12.11 -7.34
CA PRO A 44 16.29 -13.21 -6.46
C PRO A 44 14.89 -13.01 -5.86
N ARG A 45 14.15 -14.11 -5.64
CA ARG A 45 12.81 -14.09 -5.02
C ARG A 45 12.80 -13.38 -3.67
N GLN A 46 13.89 -13.53 -2.93
CA GLN A 46 14.09 -12.86 -1.64
C GLN A 46 14.06 -11.33 -1.78
N ALA A 47 14.54 -10.75 -2.89
CA ALA A 47 14.47 -9.30 -3.10
C ALA A 47 13.02 -8.82 -3.25
N VAL A 48 12.19 -9.55 -4.02
CA VAL A 48 10.75 -9.25 -4.17
C VAL A 48 10.05 -9.34 -2.81
N ARG A 49 10.35 -10.39 -2.03
CA ARG A 49 9.82 -10.56 -0.67
C ARG A 49 10.23 -9.41 0.25
N SER A 50 11.50 -9.02 0.23
CA SER A 50 12.01 -7.91 1.06
C SER A 50 11.33 -6.59 0.71
N VAL A 51 11.11 -6.31 -0.58
CA VAL A 51 10.37 -5.11 -1.01
C VAL A 51 8.92 -5.14 -0.52
N LEU A 52 8.25 -6.29 -0.64
CA LEU A 52 6.87 -6.45 -0.18
C LEU A 52 6.74 -6.25 1.33
N VAL A 53 7.60 -6.90 2.12
CA VAL A 53 7.62 -6.77 3.59
C VAL A 53 7.96 -5.34 4.01
N GLY A 54 9.00 -4.75 3.41
CA GLY A 54 9.39 -3.36 3.67
C GLY A 54 8.27 -2.37 3.36
N THR A 55 7.58 -2.55 2.23
CA THR A 55 6.42 -1.73 1.85
C THR A 55 5.29 -1.87 2.88
N ALA A 56 4.96 -3.09 3.31
CA ALA A 56 3.92 -3.32 4.33
C ALA A 56 4.28 -2.68 5.68
N ALA A 57 5.56 -2.72 6.07
CA ALA A 57 6.05 -2.10 7.31
C ALA A 57 5.93 -0.57 7.25
N ILE A 58 6.36 0.06 6.14
CA ILE A 58 6.22 1.50 5.91
C ILE A 58 4.75 1.91 5.98
N HIS A 59 3.88 1.21 5.26
CA HIS A 59 2.45 1.51 5.24
C HIS A 59 1.79 1.36 6.62
N SER A 60 2.28 0.44 7.45
CA SER A 60 1.81 0.28 8.83
C SER A 60 2.18 1.49 9.69
N ALA A 61 3.43 1.98 9.58
CA ALA A 61 3.88 3.18 10.28
C ALA A 61 3.14 4.44 9.81
N GLU A 62 2.89 4.57 8.50
CA GLU A 62 2.11 5.66 7.92
C GLU A 62 0.64 5.62 8.36
N ALA A 63 0.04 4.44 8.45
CA ALA A 63 -1.32 4.26 8.93
C ALA A 63 -1.46 4.64 10.40
N ALA A 64 -0.53 4.23 11.26
CA ALA A 64 -0.49 4.64 12.65
C ALA A 64 -0.34 6.17 12.79
N SER A 65 0.57 6.77 12.01
CA SER A 65 0.77 8.22 11.98
C SER A 65 -0.48 8.97 11.49
N SER A 66 -1.18 8.42 10.49
CA SER A 66 -2.44 8.95 9.96
C SER A 66 -3.58 8.86 10.98
N TYR A 67 -3.65 7.77 11.74
CA TYR A 67 -4.60 7.63 12.83
C TYR A 67 -4.42 8.72 13.89
N VAL A 68 -3.17 8.92 14.35
CA VAL A 68 -2.83 9.94 15.35
C VAL A 68 -3.15 11.34 14.82
N SER A 69 -2.81 11.62 13.56
CA SER A 69 -3.08 12.92 12.94
C SER A 69 -4.58 13.20 12.81
N ALA A 70 -5.36 12.21 12.34
CA ALA A 70 -6.82 12.34 12.24
C ALA A 70 -7.49 12.52 13.61
N ARG A 71 -6.99 11.83 14.64
CA ARG A 71 -7.42 12.00 16.04
C ARG A 71 -7.15 13.43 16.54
N ARG A 72 -5.93 13.94 16.34
CA ARG A 72 -5.52 15.29 16.77
C ARG A 72 -6.28 16.40 16.03
N GLY A 73 -6.60 16.18 14.76
CA GLY A 73 -7.42 17.09 13.95
C GLY A 73 -8.93 16.94 14.17
N ASN A 74 -9.39 16.18 15.17
CA ASN A 74 -10.82 15.92 15.44
C ASN A 74 -11.62 15.43 14.23
N LEU A 75 -10.97 14.70 13.32
CA LEU A 75 -11.64 14.20 12.11
C LEU A 75 -12.52 13.00 12.42
N GLU A 76 -13.67 12.94 11.75
CA GLU A 76 -14.54 11.77 11.83
C GLU A 76 -13.84 10.50 11.30
N GLN A 77 -14.01 9.41 12.04
CA GLN A 77 -13.54 8.07 11.69
C GLN A 77 -12.01 7.97 11.44
N PRO A 78 -11.15 8.27 12.45
CA PRO A 78 -9.69 8.17 12.30
C PRO A 78 -9.20 6.79 11.82
N GLY A 79 -9.87 5.71 12.23
CA GLY A 79 -9.55 4.36 11.78
C GLY A 79 -9.70 4.16 10.27
N ARG A 80 -10.63 4.87 9.61
CA ARG A 80 -10.79 4.78 8.15
C ARG A 80 -9.75 5.60 7.39
N TRP A 81 -9.20 6.65 8.01
CA TRP A 81 -8.02 7.34 7.48
C TRP A 81 -6.79 6.45 7.57
N ALA A 82 -6.59 5.78 8.71
CA ALA A 82 -5.50 4.82 8.90
C ALA A 82 -5.58 3.67 7.89
N LEU A 83 -6.74 3.03 7.75
CA LEU A 83 -6.95 1.94 6.79
C LEU A 83 -6.72 2.41 5.34
N ALA A 84 -7.22 3.59 4.98
CA ALA A 84 -7.01 4.13 3.65
C ALA A 84 -5.53 4.43 3.39
N THR A 85 -4.78 4.95 4.38
CA THR A 85 -3.33 5.14 4.27
C THR A 85 -2.61 3.80 4.16
N PHE A 86 -2.97 2.79 4.95
CA PHE A 86 -2.36 1.46 4.84
C PHE A 86 -2.52 0.88 3.43
N LEU A 87 -3.72 1.00 2.85
CA LEU A 87 -4.00 0.44 1.52
C LEU A 87 -3.38 1.24 0.38
N TRP A 88 -3.34 2.57 0.51
CA TRP A 88 -3.09 3.44 -0.64
C TRP A 88 -1.91 4.40 -0.48
N GLY A 89 -1.34 4.52 0.71
CA GLY A 89 -0.15 5.32 1.03
C GLY A 89 -0.34 6.83 0.91
N PHE A 90 0.70 7.51 0.44
CA PHE A 90 0.83 8.97 0.45
C PHE A 90 -0.32 9.79 -0.17
N PRO A 91 -1.07 9.36 -1.20
CA PRO A 91 -2.17 10.16 -1.73
C PRO A 91 -3.24 10.40 -0.67
N VAL A 92 -3.47 9.43 0.23
CA VAL A 92 -4.40 9.56 1.35
C VAL A 92 -3.83 10.50 2.41
N MET A 93 -2.55 10.39 2.74
CA MET A 93 -1.90 11.30 3.69
C MET A 93 -1.94 12.76 3.24
N ARG A 94 -1.81 13.01 1.92
CA ARG A 94 -1.98 14.36 1.37
C ARG A 94 -3.40 14.89 1.56
N LYS A 95 -4.42 14.03 1.36
CA LYS A 95 -5.82 14.40 1.60
C LYS A 95 -6.11 14.59 3.09
N LEU A 96 -5.52 13.78 3.96
CA LEU A 96 -5.61 13.91 5.41
C LEU A 96 -5.07 15.27 5.87
N ARG A 97 -3.87 15.65 5.42
CA ARG A 97 -3.30 16.97 5.73
C ARG A 97 -4.21 18.13 5.35
N LYS A 98 -4.92 18.03 4.21
CA LYS A 98 -5.89 19.04 3.79
C LYS A 98 -7.16 19.04 4.62
N ALA A 99 -7.58 17.89 5.14
CA ALA A 99 -8.77 17.78 5.96
C ALA A 99 -8.53 18.23 7.41
N ALA A 100 -7.30 18.10 7.89
CA ALA A 100 -6.88 18.46 9.25
C ALA A 100 -6.30 19.89 9.36
N ALA A 101 -6.25 20.64 8.25
CA ALA A 101 -5.91 22.06 8.21
C ALA A 101 -7.19 22.89 8.34
#